data_AF-A0A2S7T7M5-F1
#
_entry.id   AF-A0A2S7T7M5-F1
#
_cell.length_a   1.000
_cell.length_b   1.000
_cell.length_c   1.000
_cell.angle_alpha   90.00
_cell.angle_beta   90.00
_cell.angle_gamma   90.00
#
_symmetry.space_group_name_H-M   'P 1'
#
loop_
_entity.id
_entity.type
_entity.pdbx_description
1 polymer ?
#
loop_
_entity_poly.entity_id
_entity_poly.type
_entity_poly.pdbx_seq_one_letter_code
_entity_poly.pdbx_strand_id
1 'polypeptide(L)'
;MGPEQYKDIVLLGFGKSGALPYLSKAKERKPNLNGQFMRIEGNLLYYNGKSLLQITDEQQIDLLDNEGAEEELYPSEAVKTELEGEIIDPKCFFGVMKPGFGKIHRSCASLCIAGGIPPVWLNRTDSGDEEYFLITDLKGNAIHKDLLPYIGQASKVEGNVSQKGGWSYLALDVKKIEKVNDRASIYETE
;
A
#
# COMPACT_ATOMS: atom_id res chain seq x y z
N MET A 1 8.14 -1.81 -32.11
CA MET A 1 8.10 -2.33 -30.73
C MET A 1 8.03 -1.12 -29.83
N GLY A 2 6.90 -0.90 -29.16
CA GLY A 2 6.79 0.21 -28.19
C GLY A 2 7.72 -0.04 -27.00
N PRO A 3 8.07 0.98 -26.21
CA PRO A 3 8.83 0.77 -24.98
C PRO A 3 8.11 -0.28 -24.12
N GLU A 4 8.84 -1.25 -23.59
CA GLU A 4 8.31 -2.19 -22.62
C GLU A 4 7.71 -1.38 -21.46
N GLN A 5 6.39 -1.41 -21.32
CA GLN A 5 5.69 -0.68 -20.29
C GLN A 5 5.73 -1.50 -19.00
N TYR A 6 6.76 -1.26 -18.20
CA TYR A 6 6.81 -1.74 -16.84
C TYR A 6 5.81 -0.95 -15.98
N LYS A 7 5.14 -1.64 -15.06
CA LYS A 7 4.21 -1.02 -14.11
C LYS A 7 4.50 -1.54 -12.71
N ASP A 8 4.62 -0.60 -11.77
CA ASP A 8 4.75 -0.96 -10.35
C ASP A 8 3.40 -1.33 -9.76
N ILE A 9 3.35 -2.52 -9.16
CA ILE A 9 2.14 -3.13 -8.64
C ILE A 9 2.35 -3.48 -7.17
N VAL A 10 1.42 -3.02 -6.32
CA VAL A 10 1.36 -3.46 -4.93
C VAL A 10 0.68 -4.83 -4.88
N LEU A 11 1.36 -5.80 -4.25
CA LEU A 11 0.82 -7.13 -4.06
C LEU A 11 -0.08 -7.18 -2.81
N LEU A 12 -1.23 -7.83 -2.95
CA LEU A 12 -2.20 -8.07 -1.88
C LEU A 12 -2.52 -9.55 -1.78
N GLY A 13 -2.97 -10.01 -0.61
CA GLY A 13 -3.51 -11.36 -0.44
C GLY A 13 -5.03 -11.41 -0.59
N PHE A 14 -5.56 -12.61 -0.79
CA PHE A 14 -7.00 -12.87 -0.70
C PHE A 14 -7.51 -12.71 0.75
N GLY A 15 -8.81 -12.43 0.92
CA GLY A 15 -9.42 -12.21 2.24
C GLY A 15 -8.87 -10.97 2.96
N LYS A 16 -8.55 -11.09 4.25
CA LYS A 16 -8.02 -9.99 5.09
C LYS A 16 -6.52 -10.21 5.34
N SER A 17 -5.77 -10.51 4.28
CA SER A 17 -4.37 -10.91 4.37
C SER A 17 -3.50 -10.09 3.42
N GLY A 18 -2.30 -9.73 3.85
CA GLY A 18 -1.26 -9.20 2.96
C GLY A 18 -0.73 -10.27 2.00
N ALA A 19 0.20 -9.88 1.11
CA ALA A 19 0.80 -10.80 0.15
C ALA A 19 1.87 -11.73 0.76
N LEU A 20 2.48 -11.35 1.89
CA LEU A 20 3.63 -12.08 2.45
C LEU A 20 3.39 -13.58 2.69
N PRO A 21 2.22 -14.04 3.19
CA PRO A 21 1.98 -15.48 3.36
C PRO A 21 2.07 -16.28 2.05
N TYR A 22 1.63 -15.70 0.94
CA TYR A 22 1.67 -16.32 -0.38
C TYR A 22 3.10 -16.40 -0.94
N LEU A 23 4.00 -15.54 -0.48
CA LEU A 23 5.41 -15.50 -0.89
C LEU A 23 6.31 -16.42 -0.03
N SER A 24 5.76 -17.17 0.93
CA SER A 24 6.54 -17.98 1.89
C SER A 24 7.48 -18.97 1.20
N LYS A 25 6.97 -19.80 0.28
CA LYS A 25 7.75 -20.76 -0.52
C LYS A 25 8.87 -20.09 -1.33
N ALA A 26 8.57 -18.92 -1.91
CA ALA A 26 9.57 -18.14 -2.63
C ALA A 26 10.68 -17.66 -1.68
N LYS A 27 10.31 -17.18 -0.47
CA LYS A 27 11.26 -16.73 0.54
C LYS A 27 12.09 -17.84 1.17
N GLU A 28 11.57 -19.06 1.25
CA GLU A 28 12.34 -20.25 1.67
C GLU A 28 13.46 -20.56 0.67
N ARG A 29 13.19 -20.40 -0.64
CA ARG A 29 14.20 -20.57 -1.70
C ARG A 29 15.16 -19.38 -1.79
N LYS A 30 14.65 -18.15 -1.62
CA LYS A 30 15.38 -16.88 -1.72
C LYS A 30 14.92 -15.92 -0.63
N PRO A 31 15.65 -15.82 0.51
CA PRO A 31 15.23 -14.98 1.64
C PRO A 31 14.99 -13.50 1.30
N ASN A 32 15.76 -12.99 0.33
CA ASN A 32 15.57 -11.67 -0.26
C ASN A 32 15.02 -11.81 -1.68
N LEU A 33 13.85 -11.22 -1.93
CA LEU A 33 13.17 -11.23 -3.22
C LEU A 33 13.47 -9.98 -4.07
N ASN A 34 14.26 -9.03 -3.57
CA ASN A 34 14.67 -7.86 -4.36
C ASN A 34 15.47 -8.33 -5.60
N GLY A 35 15.11 -7.77 -6.76
CA GLY A 35 15.71 -8.11 -8.05
C GLY A 35 15.42 -9.54 -8.52
N GLN A 36 14.51 -10.29 -7.88
CA GLN A 36 14.13 -11.62 -8.33
C GLN A 36 12.98 -11.54 -9.35
N PHE A 37 13.11 -12.31 -10.42
CA PHE A 37 12.03 -12.46 -11.40
C PHE A 37 11.02 -13.51 -10.94
N MET A 38 9.75 -13.16 -11.01
CA MET A 38 8.65 -14.01 -10.58
C MET A 38 7.50 -13.92 -11.58
N ARG A 39 6.86 -15.05 -11.85
CA ARG A 39 5.52 -15.08 -12.44
C ARG A 39 4.50 -15.12 -11.31
N ILE A 40 3.58 -14.17 -11.30
CA ILE A 40 2.51 -14.08 -10.30
C ILE A 40 1.19 -13.94 -11.06
N GLU A 41 0.24 -14.84 -10.79
CA GLU A 41 -1.14 -14.74 -11.27
C GLU A 41 -2.06 -14.29 -10.14
N GLY A 42 -3.05 -13.45 -10.47
CA GLY A 42 -4.00 -12.93 -9.51
C GLY A 42 -5.02 -11.98 -10.13
N ASN A 43 -5.86 -11.38 -9.28
CA ASN A 43 -6.87 -10.42 -9.70
C ASN A 43 -6.29 -9.00 -9.73
N LEU A 44 -6.33 -8.36 -10.89
CA LEU A 44 -5.93 -6.96 -11.04
C LEU A 44 -7.01 -6.03 -10.49
N LEU A 45 -6.63 -5.17 -9.54
CA LEU A 45 -7.43 -4.06 -9.06
C LEU A 45 -6.91 -2.76 -9.69
N TYR A 46 -7.82 -1.92 -10.14
CA TYR A 46 -7.47 -0.61 -10.72
C TYR A 46 -8.49 0.45 -10.36
N TYR A 47 -8.00 1.52 -9.75
CA TYR A 47 -8.79 2.70 -9.44
C TYR A 47 -7.85 3.91 -9.27
N ASN A 48 -8.31 5.08 -9.73
CA ASN A 48 -7.58 6.35 -9.72
C ASN A 48 -6.08 6.23 -10.10
N GLY A 49 -5.79 5.59 -11.24
CA GLY A 49 -4.43 5.43 -11.75
C GLY A 49 -3.57 4.38 -11.03
N LYS A 50 -3.99 3.85 -9.88
CA LYS A 50 -3.24 2.83 -9.11
C LYS A 50 -3.62 1.43 -9.53
N SER A 51 -2.62 0.55 -9.62
CA SER A 51 -2.80 -0.89 -9.84
C SER A 51 -2.27 -1.70 -8.68
N LEU A 52 -3.07 -2.68 -8.28
CA LEU A 52 -2.72 -3.65 -7.25
C LEU A 52 -3.06 -5.05 -7.78
N LEU A 53 -2.29 -6.06 -7.39
CA LEU A 53 -2.54 -7.44 -7.77
C LEU A 53 -2.85 -8.25 -6.52
N GLN A 54 -4.06 -8.78 -6.47
CA GLN A 54 -4.48 -9.69 -5.41
C GLN A 54 -4.13 -11.13 -5.78
N ILE A 55 -3.22 -11.71 -5.02
CA ILE A 55 -2.84 -13.12 -5.11
C ILE A 55 -3.91 -13.95 -4.41
N THR A 56 -4.45 -14.93 -5.13
CA THR A 56 -5.52 -15.80 -4.63
C THR A 56 -5.03 -17.17 -4.17
N ASP A 57 -3.94 -17.65 -4.75
CA ASP A 57 -3.34 -18.95 -4.43
C ASP A 57 -1.81 -18.82 -4.42
N GLU A 58 -1.14 -19.51 -3.50
CA GLU A 58 0.32 -19.60 -3.49
C GLU A 58 0.87 -20.42 -4.65
N GLN A 59 0.07 -21.31 -5.25
CA GLN A 59 0.43 -22.08 -6.45
C GLN A 59 0.51 -21.21 -7.71
N GLN A 60 0.00 -19.99 -7.64
CA GLN A 60 0.05 -18.99 -8.72
C GLN A 60 1.34 -18.16 -8.72
N ILE A 61 2.37 -18.60 -7.98
CA ILE A 61 3.65 -17.91 -7.85
C ILE A 61 4.79 -18.84 -8.24
N ASP A 62 5.55 -18.44 -9.25
CA ASP A 62 6.77 -19.13 -9.67
C ASP A 62 7.97 -18.19 -9.63
N LEU A 63 9.01 -18.58 -8.88
CA LEU A 63 10.33 -17.96 -9.01
C LEU A 63 10.97 -18.42 -10.32
N LEU A 64 11.40 -17.47 -11.13
CA LEU A 64 12.04 -17.72 -12.41
C LEU A 64 13.56 -17.67 -12.22
N ASP A 65 14.25 -18.72 -12.68
CA ASP A 65 15.70 -18.73 -12.74
C ASP A 65 16.12 -17.90 -13.97
N ASN A 66 16.19 -16.57 -13.81
CA ASN A 66 16.64 -15.69 -14.89
C ASN A 66 17.80 -14.81 -14.42
N GLU A 67 18.92 -14.91 -15.14
CA GLU A 67 20.09 -14.06 -14.99
C GLU A 67 19.88 -12.77 -15.81
N GLY A 68 19.16 -11.81 -15.22
CA GLY A 68 19.08 -10.45 -15.73
C GLY A 68 19.31 -9.50 -14.58
N ALA A 69 20.30 -8.62 -14.67
CA ALA A 69 20.40 -7.52 -13.73
C ALA A 69 19.39 -6.44 -14.17
N GLU A 70 18.18 -6.47 -13.62
CA GLU A 70 17.33 -5.28 -13.67
C GLU A 70 17.83 -4.26 -12.65
N GLU A 71 17.72 -2.98 -13.02
CA GLU A 71 18.15 -1.86 -12.21
C GLU A 71 17.44 -1.90 -10.85
N GLU A 72 18.22 -1.90 -9.77
CA GLU A 72 17.66 -1.85 -8.43
C GLU A 72 16.91 -0.52 -8.28
N LEU A 73 15.58 -0.59 -8.13
CA LEU A 73 14.77 0.61 -7.94
C LEU A 73 15.07 1.23 -6.58
N TYR A 74 15.86 2.30 -6.58
CA TYR A 74 16.10 3.11 -5.40
C TYR A 74 15.00 4.15 -5.23
N PRO A 75 14.53 4.41 -4.00
CA PRO A 75 13.68 5.56 -3.73
C PRO A 75 14.37 6.86 -4.15
N SER A 76 13.60 7.83 -4.59
CA SER A 76 14.05 9.22 -4.75
C SER A 76 14.58 9.77 -3.43
N GLU A 77 15.27 10.90 -3.50
CA GLU A 77 15.57 11.69 -2.30
C GLU A 77 14.27 11.97 -1.53
N ALA A 78 14.35 11.77 -0.22
CA ALA A 78 13.19 11.93 0.65
C ALA A 78 13.02 13.40 1.04
N VAL A 79 11.81 13.91 0.88
CA VAL A 79 11.44 15.28 1.22
C VAL A 79 10.59 15.27 2.47
N LYS A 80 10.93 16.13 3.44
CA LYS A 80 10.13 16.30 4.65
C LYS A 80 8.83 17.03 4.30
N THR A 81 7.69 16.45 4.64
CA THR A 81 6.38 16.96 4.24
C THR A 81 5.39 16.81 5.39
N GLU A 82 4.60 17.85 5.65
CA GLU A 82 3.42 17.78 6.49
C GLU A 82 2.22 17.39 5.61
N LEU A 83 1.51 16.34 6.03
CA LEU A 83 0.35 15.82 5.32
C LEU A 83 -0.83 15.76 6.28
N GLU A 84 -1.98 16.21 5.80
CA GLU A 84 -3.27 15.95 6.41
C GLU A 84 -3.99 14.89 5.57
N GLY A 85 -4.76 14.01 6.20
CA GLY A 85 -5.45 12.95 5.47
C GLY A 85 -5.95 11.82 6.34
N GLU A 86 -6.21 10.68 5.70
CA GLU A 86 -6.75 9.49 6.34
C GLU A 86 -5.97 8.23 5.95
N ILE A 87 -5.86 7.30 6.89
CA ILE A 87 -5.30 5.98 6.61
C ILE A 87 -6.42 5.07 6.09
N ILE A 88 -6.22 4.55 4.89
CA ILE A 88 -7.18 3.70 4.17
C ILE A 88 -6.63 2.27 3.95
N ASP A 89 -7.54 1.32 3.82
CA ASP A 89 -7.26 -0.01 3.27
C ASP A 89 -7.30 0.04 1.72
N PRO A 90 -6.15 -0.12 1.05
CA PRO A 90 -6.09 -0.03 -0.41
C PRO A 90 -6.88 -1.15 -1.11
N LYS A 91 -7.11 -2.30 -0.47
CA LYS A 91 -7.81 -3.41 -1.12
C LYS A 91 -9.28 -3.06 -1.38
N CYS A 92 -9.98 -2.59 -0.35
CA CYS A 92 -11.36 -2.14 -0.48
C CYS A 92 -11.42 -0.85 -1.30
N PHE A 93 -10.56 0.13 -1.00
CA PHE A 93 -10.60 1.44 -1.64
C PHE A 93 -10.36 1.36 -3.16
N PHE A 94 -9.38 0.56 -3.62
CA PHE A 94 -9.03 0.49 -5.05
C PHE A 94 -9.78 -0.57 -5.87
N GLY A 95 -10.80 -1.25 -5.31
CA GLY A 95 -11.78 -1.92 -6.18
C GLY A 95 -12.36 -3.26 -5.76
N VAL A 96 -12.01 -3.85 -4.62
CA VAL A 96 -12.74 -5.07 -4.17
C VAL A 96 -14.18 -4.73 -3.77
N MET A 97 -14.43 -3.50 -3.31
CA MET A 97 -15.74 -3.03 -2.88
C MET A 97 -16.08 -1.72 -3.61
N LYS A 98 -17.36 -1.55 -3.97
CA LYS A 98 -17.88 -0.31 -4.58
C LYS A 98 -19.20 0.07 -3.91
N PRO A 99 -19.25 1.11 -3.07
CA PRO A 99 -18.11 1.94 -2.64
C PRO A 99 -17.12 1.15 -1.75
N GLY A 100 -15.84 1.52 -1.80
CA GLY A 100 -14.77 0.94 -0.96
C GLY A 100 -14.52 1.72 0.34
N PHE A 101 -15.42 2.63 0.67
CA PHE A 101 -15.32 3.67 1.69
C PHE A 101 -16.65 3.77 2.46
N GLY A 102 -16.72 4.62 3.49
CA GLY A 102 -17.89 4.74 4.38
C GLY A 102 -17.83 3.88 5.64
N LYS A 103 -18.76 4.11 6.59
CA LYS A 103 -18.65 3.61 7.98
C LYS A 103 -18.51 2.09 8.09
N ILE A 104 -19.20 1.36 7.22
CA ILE A 104 -19.16 -0.10 7.15
C ILE A 104 -17.74 -0.60 6.85
N HIS A 105 -16.97 0.14 6.04
CA HIS A 105 -15.64 -0.23 5.61
C HIS A 105 -14.54 0.07 6.62
N ARG A 106 -14.77 0.93 7.63
CA ARG A 106 -13.74 1.24 8.63
C ARG A 106 -13.31 0.00 9.44
N SER A 107 -14.28 -0.81 9.86
CA SER A 107 -14.01 -2.06 10.60
C SER A 107 -13.29 -3.08 9.71
N CYS A 108 -13.70 -3.20 8.45
CA CYS A 108 -13.04 -4.03 7.44
C CYS A 108 -11.60 -3.59 7.21
N ALA A 109 -11.35 -2.28 7.07
CA ALA A 109 -10.02 -1.71 6.86
C ALA A 109 -9.08 -2.03 8.03
N SER A 110 -9.58 -1.93 9.25
CA SER A 110 -8.83 -2.31 10.46
C SER A 110 -8.40 -3.78 10.43
N LEU A 111 -9.29 -4.70 10.04
CA LEU A 111 -8.96 -6.11 9.96
C LEU A 111 -8.01 -6.44 8.79
N CYS A 112 -8.19 -5.79 7.64
CA CYS A 112 -7.31 -5.92 6.47
C CYS A 112 -5.88 -5.48 6.79
N ILE A 113 -5.72 -4.28 7.36
CA ILE A 113 -4.43 -3.74 7.76
C ILE A 113 -3.81 -4.60 8.88
N ALA A 114 -4.59 -5.04 9.87
CA ALA A 114 -4.10 -5.97 10.90
C ALA A 114 -3.58 -7.29 10.31
N GLY A 115 -4.17 -7.76 9.21
CA GLY A 115 -3.74 -8.94 8.46
C GLY A 115 -2.56 -8.71 7.51
N GLY A 116 -1.94 -7.53 7.53
CA GLY A 116 -0.72 -7.23 6.79
C GLY A 116 -0.94 -6.63 5.41
N ILE A 117 -2.15 -6.16 5.08
CA ILE A 117 -2.34 -5.31 3.89
C ILE A 117 -1.60 -3.99 4.11
N PRO A 118 -0.79 -3.51 3.14
CA PRO A 118 -0.06 -2.26 3.27
C PRO A 118 -1.03 -1.09 3.47
N PRO A 119 -0.94 -0.32 4.56
CA PRO A 119 -1.78 0.85 4.74
C PRO A 119 -1.36 1.96 3.78
N VAL A 120 -2.34 2.75 3.32
CA VAL A 120 -2.12 3.90 2.46
C VAL A 120 -2.59 5.17 3.17
N TRP A 121 -1.78 6.21 3.18
CA TRP A 121 -2.22 7.56 3.54
C TRP A 121 -2.85 8.19 2.31
N LEU A 122 -4.10 8.64 2.46
CA LEU A 122 -4.83 9.39 1.45
C LEU A 122 -4.86 10.86 1.88
N ASN A 123 -4.15 11.70 1.13
CA ASN A 123 -4.22 13.16 1.23
C ASN A 123 -5.14 13.67 0.12
N ARG A 124 -6.04 14.62 0.43
CA ARG A 124 -6.82 15.34 -0.57
C ARG A 124 -6.36 16.79 -0.58
N THR A 125 -5.82 17.24 -1.69
CA THR A 125 -5.33 18.61 -1.86
C THR A 125 -6.48 19.62 -1.88
N ASP A 126 -6.17 20.90 -1.73
CA ASP A 126 -7.14 22.00 -1.87
C ASP A 126 -7.80 22.03 -3.27
N SER A 127 -7.12 21.52 -4.30
CA SER A 127 -7.67 21.37 -5.66
C SER A 127 -8.65 20.20 -5.79
N GLY A 128 -8.77 19.36 -4.76
CA GLY A 128 -9.59 18.15 -4.74
C GLY A 128 -8.90 16.91 -5.30
N ASP A 129 -7.61 17.00 -5.64
CA ASP A 129 -6.82 15.86 -6.12
C ASP A 129 -6.52 14.90 -4.97
N GLU A 130 -6.53 13.60 -5.26
CA GLU A 130 -6.22 12.55 -4.28
C GLU A 130 -4.80 12.03 -4.48
N GLU A 131 -4.00 12.11 -3.43
CA GLU A 131 -2.63 11.61 -3.38
C GLU A 131 -2.53 10.41 -2.44
N TYR A 132 -1.78 9.39 -2.86
CA TYR A 132 -1.70 8.10 -2.16
C TYR A 132 -0.26 7.77 -1.79
N PHE A 133 -0.02 7.50 -0.51
CA PHE A 133 1.31 7.17 0.02
C PHE A 133 1.30 5.82 0.73
N LEU A 134 2.15 4.88 0.33
CA LEU A 134 2.40 3.65 1.09
C LEU A 134 3.15 4.01 2.38
N ILE A 135 2.67 3.54 3.53
CA ILE A 135 3.21 3.95 4.81
C ILE A 135 4.22 2.93 5.36
N THR A 136 5.38 3.42 5.81
CA THR A 136 6.42 2.64 6.48
C THR A 136 6.88 3.32 7.78
N ASP A 137 7.64 2.60 8.62
CA ASP A 137 8.45 3.28 9.63
C ASP A 137 9.59 4.09 8.98
N LEU A 138 10.34 4.82 9.80
CA LEU A 138 11.53 5.58 9.40
C LEU A 138 12.68 4.70 8.83
N LYS A 139 12.59 3.38 8.93
CA LYS A 139 13.56 2.41 8.40
C LYS A 139 13.04 1.68 7.15
N GLY A 140 11.84 1.99 6.67
CA GLY A 140 11.21 1.33 5.53
C GLY A 140 10.50 0.01 5.84
N ASN A 141 10.33 -0.36 7.12
CA ASN A 141 9.59 -1.57 7.52
C ASN A 141 8.08 -1.33 7.55
N ALA A 142 7.33 -2.43 7.46
CA ALA A 142 5.88 -2.41 7.60
C ALA A 142 5.45 -2.06 9.04
N ILE A 143 4.52 -1.11 9.17
CA ILE A 143 3.99 -0.61 10.46
C ILE A 143 2.47 -0.79 10.61
N HIS A 144 1.91 -1.74 9.87
CA HIS A 144 0.46 -1.94 9.74
C HIS A 144 -0.29 -2.03 11.08
N LYS A 145 0.24 -2.75 12.10
CA LYS A 145 -0.44 -2.89 13.40
C LYS A 145 -0.43 -1.62 14.25
N ASP A 146 0.62 -0.82 14.14
CA ASP A 146 0.77 0.39 14.94
C ASP A 146 -0.19 1.49 14.48
N LEU A 147 -0.66 1.41 13.23
CA LEU A 147 -1.57 2.37 12.62
C LEU A 147 -3.06 2.11 12.91
N LEU A 148 -3.41 0.95 13.50
CA LEU A 148 -4.81 0.59 13.79
C LEU A 148 -5.60 1.66 14.55
N PRO A 149 -5.03 2.38 15.55
CA PRO A 149 -5.75 3.42 16.28
C PRO A 149 -6.12 4.67 15.46
N TYR A 150 -5.60 4.80 14.24
CA TYR A 150 -5.73 5.97 13.37
C TYR A 150 -6.55 5.68 12.10
N ILE A 151 -6.94 4.43 11.86
CA ILE A 151 -7.71 4.06 10.67
C ILE A 151 -9.08 4.76 10.66
N GLY A 152 -9.37 5.37 9.51
CA GLY A 152 -10.57 6.15 9.25
C GLY A 152 -10.82 7.28 10.24
N GLN A 153 -9.74 7.93 10.67
CA GLN A 153 -9.77 9.18 11.41
C GLN A 153 -8.94 10.20 10.66
N ALA A 154 -9.50 11.39 10.46
CA ALA A 154 -8.75 12.52 9.94
C ALA A 154 -7.55 12.77 10.87
N SER A 155 -6.37 12.78 10.28
CA SER A 155 -5.10 12.88 11.00
C SER A 155 -4.14 13.76 10.21
N LYS A 156 -3.18 14.34 10.91
CA LYS A 156 -2.02 15.02 10.33
C LYS A 156 -0.73 14.39 10.81
N VAL A 157 0.30 14.44 9.96
CA VAL A 157 1.63 13.91 10.28
C VAL A 157 2.70 14.66 9.50
N GLU A 158 3.85 14.87 10.14
CA GLU A 158 5.09 15.23 9.46
C GLU A 158 5.92 13.96 9.21
N GLY A 159 6.23 13.67 7.95
CA GLY A 159 6.99 12.50 7.55
C GLY A 159 7.94 12.78 6.39
N ASN A 160 8.66 11.74 5.96
CA ASN A 160 9.55 11.81 4.81
C ASN A 160 8.88 11.13 3.62
N VAL A 161 8.61 11.91 2.58
CA VAL A 161 8.01 11.46 1.32
C VAL A 161 9.10 11.14 0.32
N SER A 162 9.04 9.96 -0.30
CA SER A 162 9.90 9.56 -1.40
C SER A 162 9.09 8.87 -2.49
N GLN A 163 9.62 8.78 -3.69
CA GLN A 163 9.01 8.02 -4.78
C GLN A 163 9.85 6.79 -5.10
N LYS A 164 9.20 5.64 -5.25
CA LYS A 164 9.85 4.42 -5.74
C LYS A 164 8.90 3.69 -6.68
N GLY A 165 9.30 3.61 -7.95
CA GLY A 165 8.39 3.20 -9.01
C GLY A 165 7.17 4.13 -9.11
N GLY A 166 6.00 3.59 -9.42
CA GLY A 166 4.72 4.29 -9.54
C GLY A 166 4.03 4.63 -8.21
N TRP A 167 4.73 4.55 -7.08
CA TRP A 167 4.17 4.82 -5.75
C TRP A 167 5.00 5.84 -4.97
N SER A 168 4.29 6.72 -4.27
CA SER A 168 4.86 7.55 -3.21
C SER A 168 4.86 6.74 -1.91
N TYR A 169 5.90 6.93 -1.12
CA TYR A 169 6.09 6.34 0.20
C TYR A 169 6.13 7.43 1.24
N LEU A 170 5.47 7.21 2.37
CA LEU A 170 5.50 8.07 3.54
C LEU A 170 6.16 7.30 4.69
N ALA A 171 7.42 7.62 4.98
CA ALA A 171 8.11 7.12 6.15
C ALA A 171 7.81 8.06 7.33
N LEU A 172 7.18 7.53 8.39
CA LEU A 172 6.72 8.33 9.53
C LEU A 172 7.07 7.69 10.88
N ASP A 173 6.99 8.50 11.93
CA ASP A 173 6.90 8.04 13.32
C ASP A 173 5.43 8.03 13.74
N VAL A 174 4.88 6.86 14.02
CA VAL A 174 3.47 6.69 14.40
C VAL A 174 3.09 7.55 15.61
N LYS A 175 4.05 7.81 16.52
CA LYS A 175 3.82 8.65 17.70
C LYS A 175 3.58 10.13 17.36
N LYS A 176 3.93 10.55 16.14
CA LYS A 176 3.73 11.91 15.65
C LYS A 176 2.45 12.07 14.83
N ILE A 177 1.64 11.01 14.70
CA ILE A 177 0.31 11.13 14.07
C ILE A 177 -0.63 11.81 15.07
N GLU A 178 -1.14 12.97 14.67
CA GLU A 178 -2.09 13.76 15.44
C GLU A 178 -3.47 13.64 14.81
N LYS A 179 -4.46 13.18 15.59
CA LYS A 179 -5.86 13.19 15.14
C LYS A 179 -6.35 14.63 15.10
N VAL A 180 -6.97 15.03 14.00
CA VAL A 180 -7.61 16.35 13.89
C VAL A 180 -9.10 16.22 14.20
N ASN A 181 -9.71 17.28 14.75
CA ASN A 181 -11.13 17.29 15.14
C ASN A 181 -12.08 17.48 13.94
N ASP A 182 -11.63 17.15 12.73
CA ASP A 182 -12.42 17.18 11.53
C ASP A 182 -13.03 15.81 11.24
N ARG A 183 -14.20 15.82 10.59
CA ARG A 183 -14.91 14.60 10.21
C ARG A 183 -14.09 13.87 9.15
N ALA A 184 -13.82 12.58 9.38
CA ALA A 184 -13.19 11.73 8.38
C ALA A 184 -14.07 11.68 7.13
N SER A 185 -13.62 12.27 6.03
CA SER A 185 -14.37 12.36 4.78
C SER A 185 -14.51 11.02 4.06
N ILE A 186 -13.56 10.08 4.27
CA ILE A 186 -13.55 8.81 3.55
C ILE A 186 -14.46 7.79 4.23
N TYR A 187 -14.34 7.60 5.54
CA TYR A 187 -15.08 6.57 6.26
C TYR A 187 -16.33 7.06 7.00
N GLU A 188 -16.70 8.34 6.97
CA GLU A 188 -17.95 8.82 7.61
C GLU A 188 -19.13 8.99 6.65
N THR A 189 -18.94 8.84 5.35
CA THR A 189 -20.04 8.85 4.37
C THR A 189 -21.00 7.68 4.62
N GLU A 190 -22.31 7.93 4.47
CA GLU A 190 -23.40 6.97 4.69
C GLU A 190 -23.44 5.85 3.64
#